data_AF-A0AAU5BBL2-F1
#
_entry.id   AF-A0AAU5BBL2-F1
#
_cell.length_a   1.000
_cell.length_b   1.000
_cell.length_c   1.000
_cell.angle_alpha   90.00
_cell.angle_beta   90.00
_cell.angle_gamma   90.00
#
_symmetry.space_group_name_H-M   'P 1'
#
loop_
_entity.id
_entity.type
_entity.pdbx_description
1 polymer ?
#
loop_
_entity_poly.entity_id
_entity_poly.type
_entity_poly.pdbx_seq_one_letter_code
_entity_poly.pdbx_strand_id
1 'polypeptide(L)'
;MPALKKTVLTAICAALMSTFVLGPAPAFAADKDKSDDKQPRPTLPMSSIGGPQLAKEGTQVNPGPGAPVLPEELTGRSWIVADAESGDVLAAHNSHWRLPPASTLKMLFADTVLPALQPSTLTHEVTDAELADLGDGSSLVGVKEDQTYTVHDLWLGVFLRSGNDAVHVLASMYGGGEAGGEKEAVAKTVNAMQEHADELQALDTHVVTPDGYDAPDQVSSAYDLTLFARSGMQKKDFREYAATATADFPGEEKDDGKRDTFAIQNTNRLLTGDVGIAPYQGIAGVKNGYTSHAGNTFTGIAERDGRVLLVTVMNPSSDASHAVYKEAASLLDWGFAASGKVTPVGELVPPKSADVGSSTDAGTDAGSGTGKGPQAAAGANPQKTAAKTAAHAEASSGGVGIALALVGGVLVVLAAGVFLVNRRWPLRRPRP
;
A
#
# COMPACT_ATOMS: atom_id res chain seq x y z
N MET A 1 -42.71 18.12 89.30
CA MET A 1 -43.98 18.84 89.03
C MET A 1 -43.77 19.75 87.82
N PRO A 2 -44.79 19.90 86.95
CA PRO A 2 -44.71 19.62 85.50
C PRO A 2 -44.75 20.90 84.63
N ALA A 3 -44.43 20.88 83.33
CA ALA A 3 -45.34 20.62 82.21
C ALA A 3 -44.50 20.56 80.90
N LEU A 4 -44.63 19.63 79.95
CA LEU A 4 -45.76 19.06 79.20
C LEU A 4 -46.31 19.96 78.05
N LYS A 5 -45.82 19.63 76.83
CA LYS A 5 -46.50 19.56 75.50
C LYS A 5 -47.10 20.83 74.86
N LYS A 6 -46.75 21.08 73.59
CA LYS A 6 -47.56 20.77 72.35
C LYS A 6 -46.82 21.25 71.07
N THR A 7 -46.47 20.39 70.10
CA THR A 7 -47.21 20.00 68.86
C THR A 7 -47.23 21.12 67.78
N VAL A 8 -46.38 21.10 66.73
CA VAL A 8 -46.56 20.55 65.34
C VAL A 8 -46.80 21.66 64.30
N LEU A 9 -46.01 21.67 63.19
CA LEU A 9 -46.43 21.54 61.77
C LEU A 9 -45.22 21.87 60.84
N THR A 10 -44.50 20.89 60.33
CA THR A 10 -44.59 20.32 58.95
C THR A 10 -44.17 21.26 57.81
N ALA A 11 -43.01 20.98 57.22
CA ALA A 11 -42.78 21.15 55.78
C ALA A 11 -42.03 19.92 55.26
N ILE A 12 -42.67 19.24 54.30
CA ILE A 12 -42.29 18.00 53.64
C ILE A 12 -41.51 18.34 52.37
N CYS A 13 -40.45 17.59 52.07
CA CYS A 13 -40.08 17.06 50.74
C CYS A 13 -38.78 16.25 50.92
N ALA A 14 -38.89 14.94 51.13
CA ALA A 14 -38.98 13.88 50.11
C ALA A 14 -37.61 13.57 49.48
N ALA A 15 -37.17 12.36 49.79
CA ALA A 15 -35.92 11.73 49.41
C ALA A 15 -35.78 11.50 47.91
N LEU A 16 -34.53 11.41 47.43
CA LEU A 16 -34.03 10.33 46.58
C LEU A 16 -32.50 10.46 46.46
N MET A 17 -31.79 9.73 47.34
CA MET A 17 -30.38 9.41 47.16
C MET A 17 -30.28 8.36 46.06
N SER A 18 -29.94 8.80 44.84
CA SER A 18 -29.38 7.91 43.81
C SER A 18 -27.87 8.03 43.87
N THR A 19 -27.24 7.02 44.47
CA THR A 19 -25.81 6.77 44.34
C THR A 19 -25.49 6.46 42.88
N PHE A 20 -25.05 7.46 42.12
CA PHE A 20 -24.31 7.21 40.89
C PHE A 20 -22.88 6.85 41.30
N VAL A 21 -22.58 5.55 41.25
CA VAL A 21 -21.21 5.05 41.18
C VAL A 21 -20.67 5.52 39.83
N LEU A 22 -19.89 6.59 39.82
CA LEU A 22 -19.03 6.94 38.70
C LEU A 22 -18.00 5.81 38.56
N GLY A 23 -18.24 4.89 37.65
CA GLY A 23 -17.17 4.06 37.09
C GLY A 23 -16.17 4.95 36.36
N PRO A 24 -14.87 4.59 36.34
CA PRO A 24 -13.89 5.38 35.60
C PRO A 24 -14.27 5.37 34.12
N ALA A 25 -14.52 6.56 33.57
CA ALA A 25 -14.59 6.74 32.13
C ALA A 25 -13.26 6.26 31.52
N PRO A 26 -13.26 5.62 30.33
CA PRO A 26 -12.02 5.31 29.65
C PRO A 26 -11.33 6.65 29.37
N ALA A 27 -10.10 6.77 29.85
CA ALA A 27 -9.22 7.88 29.52
C ALA A 27 -8.95 7.82 28.00
N PHE A 28 -9.77 8.51 27.22
CA PHE A 28 -9.32 9.02 25.94
C PHE A 28 -8.09 9.85 26.24
N ALA A 29 -6.98 9.58 25.54
CA ALA A 29 -5.80 10.42 25.57
C ALA A 29 -6.27 11.84 25.20
N ALA A 30 -6.47 12.66 26.23
CA ALA A 30 -6.75 14.07 26.07
C ALA A 30 -5.46 14.63 25.47
N ASP A 31 -5.57 15.04 24.22
CA ASP A 31 -4.59 15.85 23.54
C ASP A 31 -4.26 17.01 24.49
N LYS A 32 -3.05 17.01 25.05
CA LYS A 32 -2.60 18.12 25.88
C LYS A 32 -2.29 19.25 24.92
N ASP A 33 -3.35 19.98 24.60
CA ASP A 33 -3.36 21.20 23.82
C ASP A 33 -2.38 22.19 24.46
N LYS A 34 -1.11 22.12 24.04
CA LYS A 34 -0.14 23.18 24.29
C LYS A 34 -0.56 24.30 23.37
N SER A 35 -1.16 25.33 23.97
CA SER A 35 -1.51 26.59 23.34
C SER A 35 -0.25 27.28 22.79
N ASP A 36 0.17 26.90 21.59
CA ASP A 36 0.94 27.67 20.58
C ASP A 36 1.43 26.77 19.42
N ASP A 37 0.63 25.79 19.00
CA ASP A 37 1.06 24.88 17.94
C ASP A 37 0.92 25.54 16.56
N LYS A 38 2.02 26.14 16.09
CA LYS A 38 2.16 26.69 14.72
C LYS A 38 2.24 25.60 13.65
N GLN A 39 1.91 24.35 13.98
CA GLN A 39 1.91 23.25 13.02
C GLN A 39 0.74 23.41 12.05
N PRO A 40 0.97 23.18 10.74
CA PRO A 40 -0.10 23.16 9.74
C PRO A 40 -1.21 22.19 10.13
N ARG A 41 -2.45 22.54 9.80
CA ARG A 41 -3.63 21.69 10.01
C ARG A 41 -4.23 21.24 8.68
N PRO A 42 -4.96 20.11 8.64
CA PRO A 42 -5.68 19.70 7.44
C PRO A 42 -6.68 20.76 6.98
N THR A 43 -6.81 20.91 5.66
CA THR A 43 -7.91 21.67 5.06
C THR A 43 -9.20 20.84 5.14
N LEU A 44 -10.26 21.40 5.76
CA LEU A 44 -11.56 20.73 5.87
C LEU A 44 -12.56 21.24 4.81
N PRO A 45 -13.52 20.41 4.36
CA PRO A 45 -13.70 19.01 4.73
C PRO A 45 -12.70 18.09 4.01
N MET A 46 -12.21 17.06 4.71
CA MET A 46 -11.49 15.95 4.08
C MET A 46 -12.47 14.96 3.43
N SER A 47 -11.97 14.11 2.52
CA SER A 47 -12.75 13.05 1.88
C SER A 47 -13.36 12.09 2.90
N SER A 48 -14.52 11.52 2.56
CA SER A 48 -15.23 10.51 3.37
C SER A 48 -15.22 9.11 2.73
N ILE A 49 -14.45 8.93 1.66
CA ILE A 49 -14.19 7.61 1.08
C ILE A 49 -13.66 6.68 2.17
N GLY A 50 -14.12 5.43 2.17
CA GLY A 50 -13.76 4.48 3.20
C GLY A 50 -14.45 4.68 4.56
N GLY A 51 -15.19 5.77 4.76
CA GLY A 51 -16.11 5.94 5.89
C GLY A 51 -16.05 7.31 6.57
N PRO A 52 -17.13 7.71 7.27
CA PRO A 52 -17.28 9.05 7.82
C PRO A 52 -16.30 9.38 8.97
N GLN A 53 -15.70 8.39 9.62
CA GLN A 53 -14.68 8.66 10.63
C GLN A 53 -13.36 9.10 9.98
N LEU A 54 -13.01 8.54 8.81
CA LEU A 54 -11.76 8.88 8.10
C LEU A 54 -11.73 10.33 7.61
N ALA A 55 -12.89 10.98 7.46
CA ALA A 55 -13.03 12.38 7.11
C ALA A 55 -12.72 13.36 8.27
N LYS A 56 -12.60 12.85 9.50
CA LYS A 56 -12.41 13.70 10.70
C LYS A 56 -10.95 14.05 10.91
N GLU A 57 -10.71 15.26 11.38
CA GLU A 57 -9.41 15.68 11.89
C GLU A 57 -9.04 14.89 13.16
N GLY A 58 -7.74 14.66 13.34
CA GLY A 58 -7.16 13.98 14.49
C GLY A 58 -7.24 12.46 14.41
N THR A 59 -6.88 11.82 15.51
CA THR A 59 -6.78 10.36 15.62
C THR A 59 -8.15 9.71 15.73
N GLN A 60 -8.42 8.76 14.86
CA GLN A 60 -9.61 7.91 14.85
C GLN A 60 -9.21 6.48 15.24
N VAL A 61 -9.81 5.96 16.30
CA VAL A 61 -9.67 4.58 16.77
C VAL A 61 -10.89 4.21 17.59
N ASN A 62 -11.42 2.99 17.44
CA ASN A 62 -12.53 2.47 18.24
C ASN A 62 -12.06 1.30 19.11
N PRO A 63 -11.41 1.57 20.27
CA PRO A 63 -10.88 0.52 21.12
C PRO A 63 -12.00 -0.24 21.83
N GLY A 64 -11.96 -1.57 21.75
CA GLY A 64 -12.76 -2.48 22.57
C GLY A 64 -12.03 -2.91 23.84
N PRO A 65 -12.67 -3.77 24.66
CA PRO A 65 -12.06 -4.29 25.89
C PRO A 65 -10.70 -4.96 25.63
N GLY A 66 -9.67 -4.51 26.35
CA GLY A 66 -8.32 -5.08 26.27
C GLY A 66 -7.50 -4.64 25.05
N ALA A 67 -8.00 -3.70 24.23
CA ALA A 67 -7.22 -3.09 23.16
C ALA A 67 -5.99 -2.36 23.75
N PRO A 68 -4.80 -2.47 23.11
CA PRO A 68 -3.64 -1.69 23.50
C PRO A 68 -3.89 -0.19 23.23
N VAL A 69 -3.31 0.66 24.07
CA VAL A 69 -3.28 2.11 23.84
C VAL A 69 -2.39 2.39 22.63
N LEU A 70 -2.77 3.35 21.79
CA LEU A 70 -1.92 3.83 20.69
C LEU A 70 -0.60 4.39 21.26
N PRO A 71 0.52 4.31 20.51
CA PRO A 71 1.78 4.92 20.92
C PRO A 71 1.62 6.43 21.20
N GLU A 72 2.19 6.91 22.31
CA GLU A 72 2.04 8.32 22.74
C GLU A 72 2.87 9.31 21.90
N GLU A 73 3.93 8.84 21.22
CA GLU A 73 4.93 9.67 20.53
C GLU A 73 4.74 9.69 19.00
N LEU A 74 3.49 9.64 18.52
CA LEU A 74 3.20 9.74 17.09
C LEU A 74 3.17 11.20 16.67
N THR A 75 4.08 11.59 15.78
CA THR A 75 4.21 12.97 15.28
C THR A 75 3.92 13.09 13.79
N GLY A 76 3.63 11.97 13.12
CA GLY A 76 3.14 11.90 11.74
C GLY A 76 1.91 12.78 11.53
N ARG A 77 2.02 13.75 10.61
CA ARG A 77 0.90 14.63 10.22
C ARG A 77 -0.30 13.86 9.67
N SER A 78 -0.03 12.78 8.96
CA SER A 78 -1.03 11.84 8.46
C SER A 78 -0.51 10.42 8.56
N TRP A 79 -1.33 9.49 9.05
CA TRP A 79 -1.00 8.07 9.08
C TRP A 79 -2.25 7.19 9.08
N ILE A 80 -2.06 5.91 8.73
CA ILE A 80 -3.12 4.90 8.70
C ILE A 80 -2.53 3.52 8.97
N VAL A 81 -3.29 2.67 9.68
CA VAL A 81 -3.02 1.25 9.87
C VAL A 81 -4.24 0.46 9.39
N ALA A 82 -4.04 -0.41 8.41
CA ALA A 82 -5.12 -1.16 7.79
C ALA A 82 -4.77 -2.64 7.63
N ASP A 83 -5.79 -3.49 7.66
CA ASP A 83 -5.67 -4.89 7.30
C ASP A 83 -5.62 -5.03 5.78
N ALA A 84 -4.57 -5.65 5.25
CA ALA A 84 -4.35 -5.71 3.81
C ALA A 84 -5.38 -6.62 3.11
N GLU A 85 -5.88 -7.64 3.82
CA GLU A 85 -6.80 -8.63 3.26
C GLU A 85 -8.23 -8.11 3.28
N SER A 86 -8.75 -7.76 4.46
CA SER A 86 -10.15 -7.28 4.56
C SER A 86 -10.30 -5.86 4.04
N GLY A 87 -9.26 -5.03 4.11
CA GLY A 87 -9.34 -3.59 3.88
C GLY A 87 -9.74 -2.81 5.12
N ASP A 88 -10.04 -3.46 6.25
CA ASP A 88 -10.45 -2.77 7.46
C ASP A 88 -9.38 -1.78 7.94
N VAL A 89 -9.76 -0.52 8.11
CA VAL A 89 -8.90 0.50 8.72
C VAL A 89 -9.04 0.41 10.23
N LEU A 90 -7.95 0.07 10.92
CA LEU A 90 -7.94 -0.16 12.37
C LEU A 90 -7.80 1.15 13.15
N ALA A 91 -6.94 2.03 12.66
CA ALA A 91 -6.75 3.38 13.18
C ALA A 91 -6.19 4.28 12.08
N ALA A 92 -6.45 5.57 12.22
CA ALA A 92 -6.00 6.60 11.30
C ALA A 92 -5.80 7.94 12.02
N HIS A 93 -4.99 8.83 11.45
CA HIS A 93 -4.90 10.22 11.85
C HIS A 93 -4.81 11.07 10.59
N ASN A 94 -5.78 11.96 10.39
CA ASN A 94 -5.86 12.82 9.21
C ASN A 94 -5.63 12.05 7.89
N SER A 95 -6.22 10.85 7.73
CA SER A 95 -5.83 9.92 6.67
C SER A 95 -6.06 10.44 5.25
N HIS A 96 -7.00 11.39 5.09
CA HIS A 96 -7.32 12.08 3.83
C HIS A 96 -6.66 13.45 3.70
N TRP A 97 -5.69 13.80 4.56
CA TRP A 97 -4.96 15.05 4.41
C TRP A 97 -4.02 14.98 3.21
N ARG A 98 -4.31 15.83 2.22
CA ARG A 98 -3.49 16.04 1.02
C ARG A 98 -2.12 16.62 1.39
N LEU A 99 -1.09 15.81 1.22
CA LEU A 99 0.31 16.13 1.48
C LEU A 99 1.17 15.70 0.29
N PRO A 100 2.32 16.35 0.04
CA PRO A 100 3.25 15.89 -0.98
C PRO A 100 3.70 14.45 -0.67
N PRO A 101 3.66 13.52 -1.65
CA PRO A 101 3.94 12.11 -1.39
C PRO A 101 5.44 11.80 -1.31
N ALA A 102 6.30 12.61 -1.93
CA ALA A 102 7.65 12.21 -2.27
C ALA A 102 7.66 10.86 -3.05
N SER A 103 8.76 10.11 -2.95
CA SER A 103 8.94 8.84 -3.66
C SER A 103 7.99 7.70 -3.26
N THR A 104 7.10 7.84 -2.27
CA THR A 104 6.03 6.84 -2.08
C THR A 104 5.04 6.85 -3.24
N LEU A 105 4.95 7.92 -4.03
CA LEU A 105 4.16 7.94 -5.28
C LEU A 105 4.65 6.91 -6.30
N LYS A 106 5.93 6.48 -6.22
CA LYS A 106 6.46 5.42 -7.09
C LYS A 106 5.73 4.07 -6.92
N MET A 107 4.97 3.89 -5.83
CA MET A 107 4.07 2.75 -5.70
C MET A 107 2.95 2.80 -6.76
N LEU A 108 2.33 3.97 -6.97
CA LEU A 108 1.34 4.17 -8.02
C LEU A 108 1.98 3.97 -9.40
N PHE A 109 3.16 4.57 -9.64
CA PHE A 109 3.90 4.39 -10.88
C PHE A 109 4.16 2.92 -11.19
N ALA A 110 4.69 2.16 -10.24
CA ALA A 110 4.93 0.74 -10.40
C ALA A 110 3.63 -0.03 -10.64
N ASP A 111 2.57 0.29 -9.90
CA ASP A 111 1.27 -0.36 -10.03
C ASP A 111 0.61 -0.16 -11.41
N THR A 112 0.81 1.02 -12.01
CA THR A 112 0.37 1.38 -13.36
C THR A 112 1.23 0.76 -14.46
N VAL A 113 2.56 0.83 -14.33
CA VAL A 113 3.48 0.58 -15.45
C VAL A 113 3.95 -0.88 -15.52
N LEU A 114 4.14 -1.56 -14.38
CA LEU A 114 4.59 -2.97 -14.35
C LEU A 114 3.77 -3.91 -15.27
N PRO A 115 2.41 -3.84 -15.30
CA PRO A 115 1.62 -4.72 -16.15
C PRO A 115 1.93 -4.59 -17.65
N ALA A 116 2.34 -3.41 -18.11
CA ALA A 116 2.66 -3.13 -19.50
C ALA A 116 4.12 -3.47 -19.85
N LEU A 117 5.04 -3.30 -18.90
CA LEU A 117 6.47 -3.53 -19.10
C LEU A 117 6.93 -4.78 -18.33
N GLN A 118 6.76 -5.95 -18.94
CA GLN A 118 7.12 -7.21 -18.27
C GLN A 118 8.64 -7.41 -18.17
N PRO A 119 9.16 -7.90 -17.03
CA PRO A 119 10.49 -7.48 -16.61
C PRO A 119 11.66 -8.33 -17.14
N SER A 120 11.43 -9.59 -17.48
CA SER A 120 12.54 -10.55 -17.57
C SER A 120 13.21 -10.65 -18.94
N THR A 121 12.67 -10.03 -19.99
CA THR A 121 13.23 -10.15 -21.36
C THR A 121 13.25 -8.84 -22.16
N LEU A 122 12.65 -7.76 -21.67
CA LEU A 122 12.67 -6.48 -22.36
C LEU A 122 13.92 -5.70 -21.93
N THR A 123 14.69 -5.26 -22.91
CA THR A 123 15.85 -4.38 -22.75
C THR A 123 15.60 -3.05 -23.43
N HIS A 124 16.23 -2.00 -22.93
CA HIS A 124 16.12 -0.65 -23.46
C HIS A 124 17.47 0.05 -23.46
N GLU A 125 17.84 0.63 -24.60
CA GLU A 125 19.00 1.50 -24.71
C GLU A 125 18.57 2.92 -24.35
N VAL A 126 19.18 3.48 -23.30
CA VAL A 126 18.77 4.75 -22.73
C VAL A 126 19.25 5.91 -23.58
N THR A 127 18.40 6.91 -23.76
CA THR A 127 18.70 8.12 -24.54
C THR A 127 18.96 9.33 -23.63
N ASP A 128 19.72 10.31 -24.13
CA ASP A 128 19.92 11.60 -23.44
C ASP A 128 18.61 12.28 -23.03
N ALA A 129 17.57 12.17 -23.88
CA ALA A 129 16.29 12.83 -23.66
C ALA A 129 15.60 12.32 -22.39
N GLU A 130 15.68 11.02 -22.12
CA GLU A 130 15.09 10.36 -20.94
C GLU A 130 15.74 10.80 -19.63
N LEU A 131 16.97 11.35 -19.68
CA LEU A 131 17.71 11.80 -18.50
C LEU A 131 17.74 13.33 -18.37
N ALA A 132 17.13 14.07 -19.31
CA ALA A 132 17.27 15.52 -19.43
C ALA A 132 16.50 16.33 -18.38
N ASP A 133 15.44 15.78 -17.77
CA ASP A 133 14.51 16.49 -16.87
C ASP A 133 14.53 15.96 -15.42
N LEU A 134 15.71 15.51 -14.96
CA LEU A 134 15.90 15.08 -13.58
C LEU A 134 16.09 16.29 -12.66
N GLY A 135 15.19 16.44 -11.68
CA GLY A 135 15.26 17.55 -10.72
C GLY A 135 16.49 17.50 -9.81
N ASP A 136 16.98 18.68 -9.39
CA ASP A 136 18.14 18.81 -8.50
C ASP A 136 17.97 18.02 -7.19
N GLY A 137 19.00 17.27 -6.82
CA GLY A 137 18.97 16.45 -5.60
C GLY A 137 18.10 15.19 -5.70
N SER A 138 17.62 14.84 -6.90
CA SER A 138 16.96 13.56 -7.17
C SER A 138 17.81 12.38 -6.69
N SER A 139 17.14 11.36 -6.14
CA SER A 139 17.80 10.07 -5.92
C SER A 139 18.02 9.41 -7.28
N LEU A 140 19.25 8.97 -7.54
CA LEU A 140 19.63 8.30 -8.79
C LEU A 140 20.18 6.91 -8.47
N VAL A 141 19.83 5.92 -9.29
CA VAL A 141 20.47 4.60 -9.21
C VAL A 141 21.82 4.60 -9.96
N GLY A 142 21.96 5.42 -11.00
CA GLY A 142 23.14 5.49 -11.85
C GLY A 142 22.88 5.01 -13.28
N VAL A 143 21.68 5.21 -13.80
CA VAL A 143 21.39 4.99 -15.23
C VAL A 143 22.18 6.00 -16.07
N LYS A 144 22.57 5.57 -17.26
CA LYS A 144 23.41 6.32 -18.20
C LYS A 144 22.87 6.21 -19.61
N GLU A 145 22.96 7.30 -20.35
CA GLU A 145 22.75 7.36 -21.80
C GLU A 145 23.66 6.37 -22.54
N ASP A 146 23.20 5.91 -23.71
CA ASP A 146 23.90 4.96 -24.59
C ASP A 146 24.22 3.60 -23.93
N GLN A 147 23.61 3.31 -22.77
CA GLN A 147 23.74 2.04 -22.07
C GLN A 147 22.41 1.29 -22.12
N THR A 148 22.48 -0.02 -22.35
CA THR A 148 21.29 -0.89 -22.41
C THR A 148 20.97 -1.49 -21.06
N TYR A 149 19.79 -1.28 -20.50
CA TYR A 149 19.37 -1.91 -19.24
C TYR A 149 18.24 -2.90 -19.48
N THR A 150 18.16 -3.96 -18.67
CA THR A 150 16.92 -4.75 -18.63
C THR A 150 15.86 -3.95 -17.86
N VAL A 151 14.58 -4.16 -18.19
CA VAL A 151 13.47 -3.57 -17.42
C VAL A 151 13.53 -4.02 -15.96
N HIS A 152 14.01 -5.24 -15.69
CA HIS A 152 14.28 -5.71 -14.33
C HIS A 152 15.31 -4.85 -13.58
N ASP A 153 16.43 -4.48 -14.23
CA ASP A 153 17.43 -3.60 -13.63
C ASP A 153 16.80 -2.27 -13.23
N LEU A 154 16.05 -1.65 -14.16
CA LEU A 154 15.39 -0.36 -13.91
C LEU A 154 14.44 -0.46 -12.71
N TRP A 155 13.62 -1.51 -12.61
CA TRP A 155 12.75 -1.71 -11.44
C TRP A 155 13.51 -1.93 -10.14
N LEU A 156 14.65 -2.64 -10.16
CA LEU A 156 15.53 -2.70 -8.99
C LEU A 156 16.02 -1.30 -8.59
N GLY A 157 16.36 -0.45 -9.56
CA GLY A 157 16.72 0.95 -9.33
C GLY A 157 15.59 1.77 -8.69
N VAL A 158 14.36 1.62 -9.18
CA VAL A 158 13.16 2.27 -8.64
C VAL A 158 12.92 1.87 -7.18
N PHE A 159 12.94 0.59 -6.85
CA PHE A 159 12.58 0.13 -5.51
C PHE A 159 13.72 0.27 -4.50
N LEU A 160 14.96 -0.08 -4.88
CA LEU A 160 16.06 -0.12 -3.92
C LEU A 160 16.65 1.28 -3.69
N ARG A 161 16.91 2.01 -4.78
CA ARG A 161 17.59 3.33 -4.72
C ARG A 161 16.65 4.50 -4.90
N SER A 162 15.36 4.26 -5.13
CA SER A 162 14.40 5.32 -5.42
C SER A 162 14.78 6.12 -6.66
N GLY A 163 15.49 5.49 -7.61
CA GLY A 163 16.10 6.16 -8.76
C GLY A 163 15.06 6.85 -9.64
N ASN A 164 15.12 8.18 -9.71
CA ASN A 164 14.30 8.98 -10.61
C ASN A 164 14.72 8.75 -12.07
N ASP A 165 16.01 8.59 -12.32
CA ASP A 165 16.59 8.18 -13.60
C ASP A 165 15.93 6.90 -14.15
N ALA A 166 15.80 5.87 -13.32
CA ALA A 166 15.09 4.64 -13.73
C ALA A 166 13.59 4.86 -13.97
N VAL A 167 12.93 5.73 -13.19
CA VAL A 167 11.52 6.07 -13.40
C VAL A 167 11.31 6.81 -14.72
N HIS A 168 12.17 7.76 -15.07
CA HIS A 168 12.03 8.54 -16.31
C HIS A 168 12.18 7.64 -17.54
N VAL A 169 13.18 6.77 -17.57
CA VAL A 169 13.33 5.77 -18.64
C VAL A 169 12.09 4.89 -18.75
N LEU A 170 11.63 4.29 -17.65
CA LEU A 170 10.43 3.43 -17.65
C LEU A 170 9.16 4.20 -18.05
N ALA A 171 9.05 5.49 -17.69
CA ALA A 171 7.95 6.35 -18.07
C ALA A 171 7.99 6.68 -19.57
N SER A 172 9.17 6.90 -20.15
CA SER A 172 9.34 7.09 -21.59
C SER A 172 8.98 5.83 -22.38
N MET A 173 9.48 4.67 -21.94
CA MET A 173 9.14 3.37 -22.52
C MET A 173 7.63 3.11 -22.52
N TYR A 174 6.95 3.37 -21.40
CA TYR A 174 5.50 3.20 -21.28
C TYR A 174 4.73 4.17 -22.18
N GLY A 175 5.13 5.44 -22.20
CA GLY A 175 4.47 6.49 -22.97
C GLY A 175 4.77 6.47 -24.48
N GLY A 176 5.70 5.61 -24.92
CA GLY A 176 6.11 5.47 -26.31
C GLY A 176 7.00 6.62 -26.79
N GLY A 177 8.04 6.96 -26.01
CA GLY A 177 9.00 8.05 -26.27
C GLY A 177 9.54 8.13 -27.71
N GLU A 178 9.73 6.98 -28.36
CA GLU A 178 10.20 6.91 -29.75
C GLU A 178 9.24 7.53 -30.77
N ALA A 179 7.93 7.61 -30.48
CA ALA A 179 6.89 8.01 -31.44
C ALA A 179 6.39 9.46 -31.28
N GLY A 180 6.64 10.12 -30.14
CA GLY A 180 6.10 11.46 -29.81
C GLY A 180 7.04 12.40 -29.06
N GLY A 181 8.26 11.94 -28.74
CA GLY A 181 9.22 12.70 -27.94
C GLY A 181 8.98 12.57 -26.43
N GLU A 182 10.06 12.80 -25.67
CA GLU A 182 10.13 12.47 -24.24
C GLU A 182 9.01 13.09 -23.39
N LYS A 183 8.78 14.39 -23.55
CA LYS A 183 7.76 15.12 -22.77
C LYS A 183 6.35 14.58 -22.99
N GLU A 184 6.03 14.17 -24.22
CA GLU A 184 4.71 13.60 -24.51
C GLU A 184 4.57 12.20 -23.90
N ALA A 185 5.64 11.40 -23.94
CA ALA A 185 5.65 10.07 -23.33
C ALA A 185 5.50 10.13 -21.80
N VAL A 186 6.26 11.00 -21.13
CA VAL A 186 6.12 11.22 -19.69
C VAL A 186 4.70 11.71 -19.36
N ALA A 187 4.14 12.63 -20.15
CA ALA A 187 2.76 13.10 -19.94
C ALA A 187 1.71 11.97 -20.09
N LYS A 188 1.88 11.06 -21.05
CA LYS A 188 1.01 9.87 -21.19
C LYS A 188 1.09 8.97 -19.96
N THR A 189 2.30 8.77 -19.42
CA THR A 189 2.49 8.00 -18.19
C THR A 189 1.83 8.66 -16.99
N VAL A 190 1.99 9.98 -16.82
CA VAL A 190 1.33 10.75 -15.76
C VAL A 190 -0.20 10.64 -15.87
N ASN A 191 -0.75 10.76 -17.07
CA ASN A 191 -2.19 10.58 -17.29
C ASN A 191 -2.65 9.16 -16.92
N ALA A 192 -1.91 8.13 -17.34
CA ALA A 192 -2.23 6.75 -16.96
C ALA A 192 -2.13 6.49 -15.46
N MET A 193 -1.19 7.15 -14.77
CA MET A 193 -1.11 7.11 -13.30
C MET A 193 -2.31 7.76 -12.65
N GLN A 194 -2.76 8.92 -13.14
CA GLN A 194 -3.96 9.58 -12.62
C GLN A 194 -5.22 8.74 -12.87
N GLU A 195 -5.37 8.16 -14.07
CA GLU A 195 -6.47 7.24 -14.40
C GLU A 195 -6.46 6.01 -13.47
N HIS A 196 -5.28 5.47 -13.18
CA HIS A 196 -5.14 4.33 -12.28
C HIS A 196 -5.44 4.71 -10.82
N ALA A 197 -5.04 5.91 -10.37
CA ALA A 197 -5.46 6.43 -9.07
C ALA A 197 -6.98 6.58 -8.98
N ASP A 198 -7.63 7.08 -10.03
CA ASP A 198 -9.08 7.20 -10.11
C ASP A 198 -9.77 5.82 -10.10
N GLU A 199 -9.22 4.82 -10.77
CA GLU A 199 -9.70 3.43 -10.75
C GLU A 199 -9.63 2.84 -9.34
N LEU A 200 -8.56 3.12 -8.60
CA LEU A 200 -8.40 2.70 -7.21
C LEU A 200 -9.21 3.54 -6.22
N GLN A 201 -9.94 4.56 -6.69
CA GLN A 201 -10.68 5.52 -5.85
C GLN A 201 -9.79 6.35 -4.91
N ALA A 202 -8.53 6.58 -5.30
CA ALA A 202 -7.56 7.42 -4.61
C ALA A 202 -7.78 8.92 -4.95
N LEU A 203 -8.88 9.49 -4.44
CA LEU A 203 -9.38 10.80 -4.86
C LEU A 203 -8.71 12.01 -4.17
N ASP A 204 -7.72 11.77 -3.31
CA ASP A 204 -6.87 12.80 -2.73
C ASP A 204 -5.53 12.95 -3.45
N THR A 205 -5.34 12.19 -4.52
CA THR A 205 -4.11 12.16 -5.31
C THR A 205 -4.23 13.00 -6.57
N HIS A 206 -3.25 13.90 -6.75
CA HIS A 206 -3.01 14.60 -8.01
C HIS A 206 -1.58 14.30 -8.46
N VAL A 207 -1.45 13.62 -9.60
CA VAL A 207 -0.15 13.23 -10.18
C VAL A 207 0.35 14.33 -11.11
N VAL A 208 1.57 14.79 -10.89
CA VAL A 208 2.24 15.80 -11.74
C VAL A 208 3.50 15.23 -12.38
N THR A 209 4.24 14.41 -11.63
CA THR A 209 5.45 13.72 -12.04
C THR A 209 5.33 12.22 -11.74
N PRO A 210 5.97 11.34 -12.52
CA PRO A 210 5.89 9.90 -12.29
C PRO A 210 6.68 9.43 -11.07
N ASP A 211 7.67 10.22 -10.62
CA ASP A 211 8.61 9.84 -9.57
C ASP A 211 8.25 10.39 -8.18
N GLY A 212 7.28 11.30 -8.08
CA GLY A 212 6.89 11.93 -6.83
C GLY A 212 7.81 13.08 -6.39
N TYR A 213 8.66 13.62 -7.28
CA TYR A 213 9.51 14.78 -7.03
C TYR A 213 8.68 16.04 -6.73
N ASP A 214 9.24 16.99 -5.96
CA ASP A 214 8.51 18.21 -5.56
C ASP A 214 8.02 18.99 -6.79
N ALA A 215 6.70 19.08 -6.95
CA ALA A 215 6.04 19.84 -8.01
C ALA A 215 4.80 20.57 -7.44
N PRO A 216 4.44 21.75 -7.99
CA PRO A 216 3.20 22.42 -7.62
C PRO A 216 2.00 21.48 -7.76
N ASP A 217 1.08 21.54 -6.79
CA ASP A 217 -0.15 20.75 -6.71
C ASP A 217 0.02 19.21 -6.61
N GLN A 218 1.25 18.68 -6.63
CA GLN A 218 1.46 17.24 -6.47
C GLN A 218 1.21 16.80 -5.03
N VAL A 219 0.12 16.05 -4.84
CA VAL A 219 -0.33 15.61 -3.52
C VAL A 219 -0.87 14.19 -3.57
N SER A 220 -0.89 13.54 -2.41
CA SER A 220 -1.63 12.32 -2.14
C SER A 220 -2.05 12.34 -0.66
N SER A 221 -2.57 11.24 -0.13
CA SER A 221 -2.94 11.10 1.28
C SER A 221 -2.41 9.78 1.85
N ALA A 222 -2.37 9.64 3.18
CA ALA A 222 -1.97 8.36 3.77
C ALA A 222 -2.94 7.23 3.35
N TYR A 223 -4.23 7.56 3.21
CA TYR A 223 -5.25 6.65 2.70
C TYR A 223 -4.95 6.20 1.25
N ASP A 224 -4.71 7.14 0.34
CA ASP A 224 -4.48 6.85 -1.08
C ASP A 224 -3.17 6.08 -1.30
N LEU A 225 -2.08 6.47 -0.62
CA LEU A 225 -0.82 5.74 -0.67
C LEU A 225 -0.98 4.28 -0.17
N THR A 226 -1.85 4.06 0.81
CA THR A 226 -2.17 2.70 1.29
C THR A 226 -2.98 1.91 0.26
N LEU A 227 -3.89 2.54 -0.48
CA LEU A 227 -4.58 1.89 -1.61
C LEU A 227 -3.58 1.45 -2.70
N PHE A 228 -2.62 2.30 -3.05
CA PHE A 228 -1.58 1.95 -4.02
C PHE A 228 -0.75 0.76 -3.57
N ALA A 229 -0.33 0.75 -2.30
CA ALA A 229 0.38 -0.39 -1.74
C ALA A 229 -0.48 -1.67 -1.73
N ARG A 230 -1.75 -1.59 -1.33
CA ARG A 230 -2.68 -2.74 -1.31
C ARG A 230 -2.88 -3.33 -2.71
N SER A 231 -3.02 -2.48 -3.73
CA SER A 231 -3.17 -2.89 -5.13
C SER A 231 -1.88 -3.46 -5.71
N GLY A 232 -0.75 -2.75 -5.55
CA GLY A 232 0.57 -3.16 -6.03
C GLY A 232 0.99 -4.50 -5.46
N MET A 233 0.79 -4.71 -4.15
CA MET A 233 1.15 -5.97 -3.49
C MET A 233 0.34 -7.18 -4.01
N GLN A 234 -0.69 -7.01 -4.85
CA GLN A 234 -1.36 -8.11 -5.56
C GLN A 234 -0.49 -8.74 -6.65
N LYS A 235 0.46 -7.98 -7.20
CA LYS A 235 1.29 -8.38 -8.33
C LYS A 235 2.60 -9.02 -7.84
N LYS A 236 2.94 -10.19 -8.38
CA LYS A 236 4.12 -10.98 -7.92
C LYS A 236 5.42 -10.19 -8.09
N ASP A 237 5.58 -9.55 -9.24
CA ASP A 237 6.73 -8.72 -9.60
C ASP A 237 6.88 -7.52 -8.66
N PHE A 238 5.79 -6.79 -8.38
CA PHE A 238 5.81 -5.70 -7.41
C PHE A 238 6.30 -6.17 -6.04
N ARG A 239 5.77 -7.30 -5.54
CA ARG A 239 6.20 -7.89 -4.26
C ARG A 239 7.68 -8.26 -4.26
N GLU A 240 8.16 -8.80 -5.38
CA GLU A 240 9.55 -9.20 -5.56
C GLU A 240 10.49 -7.99 -5.42
N TYR A 241 10.21 -6.89 -6.12
CA TYR A 241 11.03 -5.69 -6.01
C TYR A 241 10.92 -5.01 -4.64
N ALA A 242 9.70 -4.88 -4.10
CA ALA A 242 9.46 -4.24 -2.80
C ALA A 242 10.17 -4.95 -1.64
N ALA A 243 10.30 -6.28 -1.71
CA ALA A 243 10.95 -7.10 -0.69
C ALA A 243 12.46 -7.31 -0.92
N THR A 244 13.01 -6.88 -2.06
CA THR A 244 14.44 -7.07 -2.36
C THR A 244 15.28 -6.10 -1.52
N ALA A 245 16.16 -6.65 -0.68
CA ALA A 245 17.01 -5.88 0.22
C ALA A 245 18.28 -5.34 -0.46
N THR A 246 18.89 -6.12 -1.34
CA THR A 246 20.11 -5.77 -2.07
C THR A 246 20.10 -6.43 -3.45
N ALA A 247 20.73 -5.77 -4.42
CA ALA A 247 20.98 -6.33 -5.74
C ALA A 247 22.28 -5.76 -6.31
N ASP A 248 22.80 -6.39 -7.36
CA ASP A 248 23.86 -5.81 -8.18
C ASP A 248 23.21 -5.09 -9.36
N PHE A 249 23.59 -3.83 -9.58
CA PHE A 249 23.10 -3.01 -10.68
C PHE A 249 24.19 -2.87 -11.74
N PRO A 250 23.86 -2.97 -13.05
CA PRO A 250 24.86 -2.86 -14.10
C PRO A 250 25.43 -1.43 -14.20
N GLY A 251 26.76 -1.31 -14.25
CA GLY A 251 27.47 -0.06 -14.45
C GLY A 251 27.53 0.37 -15.91
N GLU A 252 28.58 1.11 -16.29
CA GLU A 252 28.85 1.43 -17.69
C GLU A 252 29.58 0.28 -18.40
N GLU A 253 29.18 -0.03 -19.63
CA GLU A 253 29.92 -0.91 -20.52
C GLU A 253 31.21 -0.23 -20.99
N LYS A 254 32.32 -0.97 -20.91
CA LYS A 254 33.64 -0.50 -21.32
C LYS A 254 33.88 -0.80 -22.80
N ASP A 255 34.87 -0.12 -23.39
CA ASP A 255 35.29 -0.32 -24.78
C ASP A 255 35.63 -1.78 -25.15
N ASP A 256 35.96 -2.63 -24.17
CA ASP A 256 36.25 -4.06 -24.37
C ASP A 256 35.00 -4.96 -24.32
N GLY A 257 33.80 -4.37 -24.29
CA GLY A 257 32.51 -5.04 -24.21
C GLY A 257 32.21 -5.66 -22.84
N LYS A 258 33.02 -5.37 -21.81
CA LYS A 258 32.74 -5.83 -20.44
C LYS A 258 31.94 -4.79 -19.68
N ARG A 259 31.05 -5.28 -18.83
CA ARG A 259 30.24 -4.45 -17.96
C ARG A 259 30.36 -4.93 -16.52
N ASP A 260 30.89 -4.07 -15.67
CA ASP A 260 30.95 -4.33 -14.23
C ASP A 260 29.59 -4.02 -13.58
N THR A 261 29.37 -4.53 -12.37
CA THR A 261 28.20 -4.21 -11.55
C THR A 261 28.62 -3.49 -10.26
N PHE A 262 27.69 -2.77 -9.65
CA PHE A 262 27.85 -2.21 -8.32
C PHE A 262 26.65 -2.56 -7.42
N ALA A 263 26.91 -2.74 -6.13
CA ALA A 263 25.86 -3.11 -5.18
C ALA A 263 24.92 -1.94 -4.91
N ILE A 264 23.62 -2.22 -4.95
CA ILE A 264 22.55 -1.33 -4.51
C ILE A 264 21.81 -1.97 -3.33
N GLN A 265 21.34 -1.13 -2.40
CA GLN A 265 20.61 -1.55 -1.21
C GLN A 265 19.29 -0.78 -1.11
N ASN A 266 18.26 -1.46 -0.64
CA ASN A 266 16.96 -0.88 -0.38
C ASN A 266 17.01 0.19 0.71
N THR A 267 16.50 1.37 0.36
CA THR A 267 16.42 2.54 1.26
C THR A 267 15.37 2.39 2.36
N ASN A 268 14.52 1.38 2.33
CA ASN A 268 13.63 1.04 3.42
C ASN A 268 14.40 0.48 4.63
N ARG A 269 14.59 1.30 5.67
CA ARG A 269 15.34 0.91 6.88
C ARG A 269 14.62 -0.10 7.77
N LEU A 270 13.31 -0.27 7.64
CA LEU A 270 12.64 -1.40 8.28
C LEU A 270 12.99 -2.72 7.61
N LEU A 271 13.38 -2.72 6.33
CA LEU A 271 13.84 -3.92 5.62
C LEU A 271 15.34 -4.18 5.85
N THR A 272 16.17 -3.15 5.70
CA THR A 272 17.64 -3.30 5.67
C THR A 272 18.33 -3.03 7.00
N GLY A 273 17.65 -2.35 7.93
CA GLY A 273 18.25 -1.83 9.16
C GLY A 273 19.15 -0.60 8.91
N ASP A 274 19.47 0.09 10.01
CA ASP A 274 20.45 1.18 10.07
C ASP A 274 20.89 1.41 11.53
N VAL A 275 21.83 2.32 11.77
CA VAL A 275 22.19 2.73 13.12
C VAL A 275 20.97 3.33 13.84
N GLY A 276 20.55 2.67 14.91
CA GLY A 276 19.39 3.10 15.70
C GLY A 276 18.04 2.60 15.18
N ILE A 277 18.03 1.70 14.18
CA ILE A 277 16.83 0.98 13.76
C ILE A 277 17.16 -0.43 13.24
N ALA A 278 16.61 -1.45 13.89
CA ALA A 278 16.76 -2.83 13.44
C ALA A 278 15.77 -3.15 12.31
N PRO A 279 16.08 -4.13 11.44
CA PRO A 279 15.07 -4.69 10.54
C PRO A 279 13.83 -5.15 11.32
N TYR A 280 12.65 -4.80 10.81
CA TYR A 280 11.38 -5.10 11.45
C TYR A 280 10.91 -6.52 11.11
N GLN A 281 10.60 -7.31 12.13
CA GLN A 281 10.15 -8.68 11.93
C GLN A 281 8.85 -8.75 11.14
N GLY A 282 8.88 -9.47 10.01
CA GLY A 282 7.74 -9.72 9.15
C GLY A 282 7.52 -8.66 8.07
N ILE A 283 8.38 -7.64 7.97
CA ILE A 283 8.29 -6.62 6.92
C ILE A 283 8.53 -7.24 5.53
N ALA A 284 7.79 -6.77 4.53
CA ALA A 284 7.92 -7.20 3.15
C ALA A 284 7.90 -6.03 2.14
N GLY A 285 8.38 -4.85 2.56
CA GLY A 285 8.35 -3.61 1.76
C GLY A 285 7.73 -2.43 2.52
N VAL A 286 7.17 -1.40 1.86
CA VAL A 286 7.00 -1.24 0.41
C VAL A 286 7.91 -0.14 -0.12
N LYS A 287 7.72 1.10 0.34
CA LYS A 287 8.47 2.24 -0.18
C LYS A 287 8.57 3.38 0.83
N ASN A 288 9.74 4.01 0.90
CA ASN A 288 9.98 5.29 1.58
C ASN A 288 10.17 6.43 0.57
N GLY A 289 10.00 7.67 1.04
CA GLY A 289 10.27 8.88 0.30
C GLY A 289 10.74 10.02 1.21
N TYR A 290 11.44 10.96 0.61
CA TYR A 290 11.79 12.24 1.21
C TYR A 290 11.93 13.28 0.12
N THR A 291 11.37 14.47 0.37
CA THR A 291 11.69 15.70 -0.35
C THR A 291 11.61 16.85 0.65
N SER A 292 12.11 18.03 0.27
CA SER A 292 12.03 19.22 1.12
C SER A 292 10.60 19.65 1.43
N HIS A 293 9.66 19.47 0.50
CA HIS A 293 8.26 19.84 0.76
C HIS A 293 7.46 18.74 1.45
N ALA A 294 7.75 17.46 1.18
CA ALA A 294 7.04 16.33 1.79
C ALA A 294 7.49 16.04 3.22
N GLY A 295 8.76 16.27 3.54
CA GLY A 295 9.39 15.60 4.67
C GLY A 295 9.50 14.09 4.42
N ASN A 296 9.66 13.30 5.49
CA ASN A 296 9.76 11.84 5.35
C ASN A 296 8.38 11.20 5.15
N THR A 297 8.25 10.32 4.17
CA THR A 297 7.06 9.50 3.93
C THR A 297 7.44 8.02 3.89
N PHE A 298 6.55 7.15 4.37
CA PHE A 298 6.77 5.71 4.38
C PHE A 298 5.46 4.97 4.22
N THR A 299 5.48 3.91 3.40
CA THR A 299 4.43 2.88 3.38
C THR A 299 5.07 1.50 3.50
N GLY A 300 4.60 0.74 4.48
CA GLY A 300 5.11 -0.58 4.83
C GLY A 300 4.01 -1.62 4.87
N ILE A 301 4.40 -2.88 4.66
CA ILE A 301 3.53 -4.05 4.82
C ILE A 301 4.27 -5.10 5.64
N ALA A 302 3.59 -5.69 6.61
CA ALA A 302 4.15 -6.75 7.43
C ALA A 302 3.15 -7.89 7.67
N GLU A 303 3.67 -9.11 7.81
CA GLU A 303 2.90 -10.28 8.22
C GLU A 303 3.38 -10.84 9.55
N ARG A 304 2.44 -11.12 10.47
CA ARG A 304 2.68 -11.89 11.70
C ARG A 304 1.49 -12.80 11.96
N ASP A 305 1.78 -14.06 12.29
CA ASP A 305 0.78 -15.08 12.62
C ASP A 305 -0.37 -15.20 11.60
N GLY A 306 -0.05 -15.01 10.31
CA GLY A 306 -1.00 -15.09 9.20
C GLY A 306 -1.86 -13.85 8.99
N ARG A 307 -1.69 -12.79 9.77
CA ARG A 307 -2.34 -11.50 9.55
C ARG A 307 -1.39 -10.54 8.83
N VAL A 308 -1.90 -9.82 7.83
CA VAL A 308 -1.12 -8.89 7.01
C VAL A 308 -1.60 -7.47 7.23
N LEU A 309 -0.71 -6.58 7.68
CA LEU A 309 -1.02 -5.18 7.95
C LEU A 309 -0.24 -4.25 7.03
N LEU A 310 -0.92 -3.20 6.58
CA LEU A 310 -0.37 -2.04 5.92
C LEU A 310 -0.26 -0.88 6.92
N VAL A 311 0.81 -0.09 6.78
CA VAL A 311 0.99 1.17 7.49
C VAL A 311 1.48 2.23 6.51
N THR A 312 0.93 3.44 6.61
CA THR A 312 1.50 4.62 5.96
C THR A 312 1.69 5.72 7.00
N VAL A 313 2.83 6.39 6.95
CA VAL A 313 3.17 7.55 7.78
C VAL A 313 3.72 8.66 6.89
N MET A 314 3.17 9.87 7.04
CA MET A 314 3.58 11.04 6.27
C MET A 314 4.00 12.18 7.20
N ASN A 315 5.18 12.71 6.93
CA ASN A 315 5.74 13.91 7.51
C ASN A 315 5.68 13.94 9.05
N PRO A 316 6.36 13.01 9.74
CA PRO A 316 6.53 13.11 11.18
C PRO A 316 7.31 14.37 11.54
N SER A 317 6.81 15.14 12.51
CA SER A 317 7.44 16.39 12.96
C SER A 317 8.58 16.18 13.95
N SER A 318 8.78 14.96 14.44
CA SER A 318 9.90 14.59 15.32
C SER A 318 11.26 14.69 14.61
N ASP A 319 12.21 15.36 15.25
CA ASP A 319 13.61 15.46 14.81
C ASP A 319 14.43 14.18 15.10
N ALA A 320 13.81 13.15 15.66
CA ALA A 320 14.50 11.89 15.95
C ALA A 320 14.95 11.21 14.66
N SER A 321 16.20 10.72 14.63
CA SER A 321 16.67 9.90 13.50
C SER A 321 15.72 8.73 13.25
N HIS A 322 15.37 8.51 11.98
CA HIS A 322 14.45 7.47 11.53
C HIS A 322 13.03 7.58 12.12
N ALA A 323 12.55 8.77 12.50
CA ALA A 323 11.21 8.98 13.07
C ALA A 323 10.11 8.27 12.27
N VAL A 324 10.07 8.44 10.94
CA VAL A 324 9.05 7.82 10.07
C VAL A 324 9.00 6.30 10.20
N TYR A 325 10.17 5.66 10.31
CA TYR A 325 10.26 4.20 10.42
C TYR A 325 9.94 3.72 11.84
N LYS A 326 10.35 4.46 12.88
CA LYS A 326 10.04 4.16 14.28
C LYS A 326 8.55 4.27 14.56
N GLU A 327 7.90 5.31 14.03
CA GLU A 327 6.45 5.48 14.12
C GLU A 327 5.73 4.39 13.34
N ALA A 328 6.15 4.08 12.11
CA ALA A 328 5.56 2.98 11.33
C ALA A 328 5.70 1.62 12.03
N ALA A 329 6.86 1.32 12.61
CA ALA A 329 7.08 0.10 13.40
C ALA A 329 6.17 0.05 14.63
N SER A 330 6.06 1.15 15.37
CA SER A 330 5.20 1.24 16.57
C SER A 330 3.72 1.08 16.23
N LEU A 331 3.29 1.66 15.10
CA LEU A 331 1.92 1.52 14.57
C LEU A 331 1.63 0.10 14.11
N LEU A 332 2.57 -0.59 13.45
CA LEU A 332 2.43 -2.00 13.10
C LEU A 332 2.37 -2.89 14.35
N ASP A 333 3.25 -2.67 15.33
CA ASP A 333 3.24 -3.41 16.59
C ASP A 333 1.91 -3.24 17.32
N TRP A 334 1.39 -2.01 17.38
CA TRP A 334 0.05 -1.73 17.90
C TRP A 334 -1.02 -2.46 17.09
N GLY A 335 -0.97 -2.40 15.76
CA GLY A 335 -1.96 -3.00 14.87
C GLY A 335 -2.05 -4.52 15.05
N PHE A 336 -0.92 -5.21 15.22
CA PHE A 336 -0.89 -6.64 15.53
C PHE A 336 -1.46 -6.93 16.91
N ALA A 337 -1.08 -6.18 17.94
CA ALA A 337 -1.56 -6.36 19.31
C ALA A 337 -3.06 -6.04 19.48
N ALA A 338 -3.60 -5.16 18.63
CA ALA A 338 -4.99 -4.73 18.58
C ALA A 338 -5.92 -5.69 17.83
N SER A 339 -5.39 -6.76 17.20
CA SER A 339 -6.19 -7.72 16.43
C SER A 339 -7.36 -8.29 17.24
N GLY A 340 -8.57 -8.20 16.67
CA GLY A 340 -9.82 -8.66 17.29
C GLY A 340 -10.29 -7.82 18.50
N LYS A 341 -9.62 -6.71 18.81
CA LYS A 341 -9.92 -5.86 19.97
C LYS A 341 -10.29 -4.43 19.59
N VAL A 342 -10.23 -4.09 18.30
CA VAL A 342 -10.64 -2.79 17.77
C VAL A 342 -11.73 -2.99 16.74
N THR A 343 -12.72 -2.11 16.75
CA THR A 343 -13.71 -2.03 15.67
C THR A 343 -13.12 -1.17 14.56
N PRO A 344 -13.21 -1.58 13.28
CA PRO A 344 -12.72 -0.75 12.17
C PRO A 344 -13.32 0.66 12.20
N VAL A 345 -12.49 1.67 11.94
CA VAL A 345 -12.91 3.08 11.80
C VAL A 345 -13.35 3.39 10.36
N GLY A 346 -13.04 2.51 9.43
CA GLY A 346 -13.39 2.61 8.02
C GLY A 346 -12.83 1.41 7.25
N GLU A 347 -12.78 1.53 5.93
CA GLU A 347 -12.30 0.50 5.01
C GLU A 347 -11.49 1.15 3.89
N LEU A 348 -10.42 0.50 3.45
CA LEU A 348 -9.80 0.73 2.16
C LEU A 348 -10.73 0.20 1.07
N VAL A 349 -11.45 1.10 0.41
CA VAL A 349 -12.42 0.72 -0.65
C VAL A 349 -11.77 -0.12 -1.75
N PRO A 350 -12.51 -1.06 -2.36
CA PRO A 350 -12.02 -1.81 -3.51
C PRO A 350 -11.90 -0.89 -4.75
N PRO A 351 -11.17 -1.31 -5.81
CA PRO A 351 -11.16 -0.61 -7.09
C PRO A 351 -12.56 -0.56 -7.72
N LYS A 352 -12.85 0.47 -8.54
CA LYS A 352 -14.16 0.63 -9.21
C LYS A 352 -14.55 -0.59 -10.05
N SER A 353 -13.57 -1.24 -10.69
CA SER A 353 -13.76 -2.46 -11.48
C SER A 353 -14.26 -3.66 -10.67
N ALA A 354 -14.06 -3.68 -9.34
CA ALA A 354 -14.57 -4.73 -8.47
C ALA A 354 -16.09 -4.57 -8.20
N ASP A 355 -16.60 -3.34 -8.17
CA ASP A 355 -18.02 -3.05 -7.86
C ASP A 355 -18.97 -3.42 -9.00
N VAL A 356 -18.50 -3.37 -10.25
CA VAL A 356 -19.29 -3.73 -11.44
C VAL A 356 -19.63 -5.23 -11.47
N GLY A 357 -18.88 -6.07 -10.74
CA GLY A 357 -19.14 -7.51 -10.63
C GLY A 357 -20.28 -7.88 -9.67
N SER A 358 -20.76 -6.96 -8.83
CA SER A 358 -21.82 -7.23 -7.84
C SER A 358 -23.20 -6.70 -8.24
N SER A 359 -23.35 -6.07 -9.42
CA SER A 359 -24.60 -5.42 -9.86
C SER A 359 -25.36 -6.13 -10.99
N THR A 360 -25.02 -7.38 -11.31
CA THR A 360 -25.80 -8.24 -12.22
C THR A 360 -26.29 -9.50 -11.50
N ASP A 361 -27.32 -9.33 -10.66
CA ASP A 361 -28.42 -10.30 -10.52
C ASP A 361 -29.52 -9.72 -9.62
N ALA A 362 -30.28 -8.77 -10.17
CA ALA A 362 -31.61 -8.42 -9.69
C ALA A 362 -32.53 -8.17 -10.89
N GLY A 363 -32.57 -9.16 -11.79
CA GLY A 363 -33.56 -9.26 -12.86
C GLY A 363 -34.82 -9.92 -12.31
N THR A 364 -35.83 -9.09 -12.04
CA THR A 364 -37.19 -9.45 -11.63
C THR A 364 -37.79 -10.58 -12.45
N ASP A 365 -38.07 -11.70 -11.79
CA ASP A 365 -38.98 -12.74 -12.26
C ASP A 365 -40.43 -12.24 -12.05
N ALA A 366 -41.09 -11.86 -13.16
CA ALA A 366 -42.51 -11.60 -13.21
C ALA A 366 -43.06 -12.26 -14.49
N GLY A 367 -43.71 -13.39 -14.31
CA GLY A 367 -44.22 -14.23 -15.38
C GLY A 367 -45.35 -13.59 -16.20
N SER A 368 -45.44 -14.04 -17.45
CA SER A 368 -46.70 -14.13 -18.18
C SER A 368 -46.59 -15.23 -19.23
N GLY A 369 -47.56 -16.15 -19.20
CA GLY A 369 -47.58 -17.33 -20.06
C GLY A 369 -48.42 -17.19 -21.33
N THR A 370 -48.23 -18.22 -22.17
CA THR A 370 -49.12 -18.77 -23.20
C THR A 370 -49.17 -18.12 -24.60
N GLY A 371 -48.86 -18.94 -25.62
CA GLY A 371 -49.15 -18.67 -27.04
C GLY A 371 -48.46 -19.64 -28.01
N LYS A 372 -49.22 -20.44 -28.75
CA LYS A 372 -48.83 -21.53 -29.68
C LYS A 372 -48.00 -21.10 -30.93
N GLY A 373 -47.19 -22.03 -31.48
CA GLY A 373 -46.33 -21.90 -32.69
C GLY A 373 -47.06 -21.96 -34.05
N PRO A 374 -46.50 -22.50 -35.17
CA PRO A 374 -45.16 -23.08 -35.45
C PRO A 374 -44.48 -22.57 -36.76
N GLN A 375 -43.23 -23.02 -37.05
CA GLN A 375 -42.76 -23.63 -38.33
C GLN A 375 -41.28 -23.34 -38.72
N ALA A 376 -40.65 -24.41 -39.22
CA ALA A 376 -39.28 -24.67 -39.72
C ALA A 376 -38.68 -23.62 -40.71
N ALA A 377 -37.38 -23.58 -41.04
CA ALA A 377 -36.46 -24.68 -41.35
C ALA A 377 -34.96 -24.28 -41.40
N ALA A 378 -34.12 -25.30 -41.13
CA ALA A 378 -32.84 -25.72 -41.73
C ALA A 378 -31.76 -24.69 -42.16
N GLY A 379 -30.46 -24.92 -41.93
CA GLY A 379 -29.81 -26.18 -41.58
C GLY A 379 -28.33 -26.02 -41.24
N ALA A 380 -27.82 -27.06 -40.57
CA ALA A 380 -26.41 -27.21 -40.22
C ALA A 380 -25.92 -28.60 -40.63
N ASN A 381 -24.62 -28.64 -40.94
CA ASN A 381 -23.68 -29.77 -40.87
C ASN A 381 -23.73 -30.83 -41.99
N PRO A 382 -22.63 -31.59 -42.28
CA PRO A 382 -21.82 -32.26 -41.25
C PRO A 382 -20.29 -32.38 -41.45
N GLN A 383 -19.68 -32.60 -40.29
CA GLN A 383 -18.37 -33.16 -39.98
C GLN A 383 -18.26 -34.69 -40.23
N LYS A 384 -17.07 -35.19 -40.59
CA LYS A 384 -16.35 -36.40 -40.08
C LYS A 384 -15.27 -36.83 -41.10
N THR A 385 -14.06 -37.28 -40.71
CA THR A 385 -13.70 -38.55 -40.02
C THR A 385 -12.18 -38.47 -39.66
N ALA A 386 -11.71 -38.74 -38.43
CA ALA A 386 -11.11 -39.99 -37.89
C ALA A 386 -9.76 -40.42 -38.56
N ALA A 387 -8.68 -40.91 -37.92
CA ALA A 387 -8.45 -41.60 -36.64
C ALA A 387 -6.92 -41.78 -36.31
N LYS A 388 -6.59 -42.00 -35.01
CA LYS A 388 -5.57 -42.91 -34.36
C LYS A 388 -4.05 -42.75 -34.73
N THR A 389 -3.02 -42.97 -33.88
CA THR A 389 -2.77 -43.94 -32.77
C THR A 389 -1.47 -43.59 -31.98
N ALA A 390 -1.42 -43.89 -30.66
CA ALA A 390 -0.33 -44.45 -29.79
C ALA A 390 1.14 -43.88 -29.80
N ALA A 391 1.98 -43.94 -28.75
CA ALA A 391 1.94 -44.24 -27.30
C ALA A 391 3.37 -44.11 -26.67
N HIS A 392 3.45 -43.98 -25.32
CA HIS A 392 4.55 -44.32 -24.36
C HIS A 392 5.92 -43.59 -24.43
N ALA A 393 6.68 -43.32 -23.34
CA ALA A 393 6.73 -43.88 -21.99
C ALA A 393 7.32 -42.89 -20.94
N GLU A 394 6.96 -43.08 -19.67
CA GLU A 394 7.68 -42.59 -18.47
C GLU A 394 8.85 -43.51 -18.09
N ALA A 395 9.84 -42.98 -17.37
CA ALA A 395 10.63 -43.75 -16.40
C ALA A 395 11.16 -42.87 -15.25
N SER A 396 10.96 -43.36 -14.03
CA SER A 396 11.38 -42.83 -12.73
C SER A 396 12.61 -43.59 -12.16
N SER A 397 13.47 -42.92 -11.37
CA SER A 397 14.26 -43.51 -10.26
C SER A 397 14.85 -42.37 -9.41
N GLY A 398 14.53 -42.20 -8.11
CA GLY A 398 15.24 -42.77 -6.94
C GLY A 398 16.71 -42.31 -6.88
N GLY A 399 17.29 -41.68 -5.85
CA GLY A 399 16.98 -41.40 -4.45
C GLY A 399 18.30 -41.40 -3.66
N VAL A 400 18.42 -40.52 -2.65
CA VAL A 400 19.44 -40.47 -1.55
C VAL A 400 20.75 -39.70 -1.80
N GLY A 401 21.00 -38.69 -0.95
CA GLY A 401 22.27 -37.99 -0.79
C GLY A 401 22.21 -36.79 0.17
N ILE A 402 21.93 -37.05 1.45
CA ILE A 402 22.00 -36.08 2.55
C ILE A 402 23.48 -35.81 2.89
N ALA A 403 23.93 -34.55 2.85
CA ALA A 403 24.90 -33.95 3.79
C ALA A 403 25.38 -32.56 3.33
N LEU A 404 24.76 -31.49 3.84
CA LEU A 404 25.41 -30.24 4.28
C LEU A 404 24.33 -29.32 4.89
N ALA A 405 23.71 -29.80 5.97
CA ALA A 405 22.92 -28.97 6.87
C ALA A 405 23.88 -28.34 7.87
N LEU A 406 24.03 -27.01 7.82
CA LEU A 406 24.26 -26.08 8.95
C LEU A 406 24.53 -24.62 8.52
N VAL A 407 24.13 -24.20 7.30
CA VAL A 407 24.03 -22.76 6.93
C VAL A 407 22.69 -22.41 6.23
N GLY A 408 21.90 -23.40 5.81
CA GLY A 408 20.62 -23.19 5.09
C GLY A 408 19.37 -22.91 5.94
N GLY A 409 19.49 -22.89 7.28
CA GLY A 409 18.33 -22.77 8.18
C GLY A 409 17.68 -21.39 8.25
N VAL A 410 18.39 -20.32 7.88
CA VAL A 410 17.86 -18.95 7.91
C VAL A 410 17.29 -18.52 6.55
N LEU A 411 17.80 -19.09 5.45
CA LEU A 411 17.27 -18.80 4.10
C LEU A 411 15.99 -19.58 3.77
N VAL A 412 15.74 -20.74 4.38
CA VAL A 412 14.49 -21.49 4.15
C VAL A 412 13.30 -20.90 4.91
N VAL A 413 13.52 -20.20 6.04
CA VAL A 413 12.44 -19.47 6.73
C VAL A 413 12.13 -18.15 6.01
N LEU A 414 13.14 -17.47 5.44
CA LEU A 414 12.92 -16.30 4.59
C LEU A 414 12.29 -16.66 3.24
N ALA A 415 12.70 -17.77 2.62
CA ALA A 415 12.08 -18.27 1.39
C ALA A 415 10.67 -18.83 1.64
N ALA A 416 10.38 -19.44 2.80
CA ALA A 416 9.03 -19.87 3.15
C ALA A 416 8.11 -18.68 3.46
N GLY A 417 8.62 -17.61 4.07
CA GLY A 417 7.90 -16.33 4.21
C GLY A 417 7.59 -15.70 2.85
N VAL A 418 8.58 -15.54 1.99
CA VAL A 418 8.39 -15.02 0.62
C VAL A 418 7.50 -15.94 -0.23
N PHE A 419 7.61 -17.26 -0.11
CA PHE A 419 6.81 -18.24 -0.85
C PHE A 419 5.35 -18.33 -0.37
N LEU A 420 5.09 -18.15 0.94
CA LEU A 420 3.73 -18.09 1.48
C LEU A 420 3.06 -16.74 1.16
N VAL A 421 3.80 -15.63 1.22
CA VAL A 421 3.36 -14.31 0.75
C VAL A 421 3.03 -14.35 -0.75
N ASN A 422 3.79 -15.09 -1.56
CA ASN A 422 3.54 -15.18 -3.01
C ASN A 422 2.34 -16.07 -3.39
N ARG A 423 1.87 -16.94 -2.49
CA ARG A 423 0.81 -17.93 -2.77
C ARG A 423 -0.57 -17.57 -2.22
N ARG A 424 -0.66 -16.68 -1.23
CA ARG A 424 -1.92 -16.43 -0.51
C ARG A 424 -2.92 -15.48 -1.17
N TRP A 425 -2.56 -14.81 -2.25
CA TRP A 425 -3.46 -13.84 -2.90
C TRP A 425 -3.95 -14.30 -4.29
N PRO A 426 -4.73 -15.41 -4.40
CA PRO A 426 -5.61 -15.58 -5.54
C PRO A 426 -6.86 -14.72 -5.33
N LEU A 427 -7.23 -13.97 -6.38
CA LEU A 427 -8.55 -13.34 -6.53
C LEU A 427 -9.62 -14.26 -5.96
N ARG A 428 -10.37 -13.81 -4.95
CA ARG A 428 -11.62 -14.47 -4.57
C ARG A 428 -12.56 -14.34 -5.76
N ARG A 429 -12.60 -15.37 -6.61
CA ARG A 429 -13.66 -15.50 -7.61
C ARG A 429 -15.00 -15.54 -6.86
N PRO A 430 -16.00 -14.75 -7.25
CA PRO A 430 -17.35 -14.93 -6.73
C PRO A 430 -17.77 -16.38 -7.03
N ARG A 431 -18.27 -17.08 -6.01
CA ARG A 431 -18.86 -18.41 -6.19
C ARG A 431 -20.22 -18.25 -6.87
N PRO A 432 -20.59 -19.19 -7.77
CA PRO A 432 -21.79 -19.11 -8.59
C PRO A 432 -23.08 -19.14 -7.80
#